data_AF-A0A3C1B7N1-F1
#
_entry.id   AF-A0A3C1B7N1-F1
#
_cell.length_a   1.000
_cell.length_b   1.000
_cell.length_c   1.000
_cell.angle_alpha   90.00
_cell.angle_beta   90.00
_cell.angle_gamma   90.00
#
_symmetry.space_group_name_H-M   'P 1'
#
loop_
_entity.id
_entity.type
_entity.pdbx_description
1 polymer ?
#
loop_
_entity_poly.entity_id
_entity_poly.type
_entity_poly.pdbx_seq_one_letter_code
_entity_poly.pdbx_strand_id
1 'polypeptide(L)' 'MKYLRYAFLISLALVLIIVAVANKAPAELAFLPPDLANLIGMNWSITLPVFLVFFLGIIFGVLVGFIWEWLREYKLRSEA' A
#
# COMPACT_ATOMS: atom_id res chain seq x y z
N MET A 1 -7.53 -10.33 -27.24
CA MET A 1 -7.24 -10.40 -25.78
C MET A 1 -6.05 -9.55 -25.34
N LYS A 2 -4.87 -9.63 -25.99
CA LYS A 2 -3.68 -8.84 -25.59
C LYS A 2 -3.92 -7.32 -25.62
N TYR A 3 -4.51 -6.81 -26.70
CA TYR A 3 -4.81 -5.38 -26.83
C TYR A 3 -5.77 -4.85 -25.77
N LEU A 4 -6.84 -5.60 -25.44
CA LEU A 4 -7.78 -5.22 -24.40
C LEU A 4 -7.12 -5.18 -23.02
N ARG A 5 -6.24 -6.15 -22.72
CA ARG A 5 -5.43 -6.15 -21.50
C ARG A 5 -4.54 -4.91 -21.43
N TYR A 6 -3.85 -4.56 -22.52
CA TYR A 6 -3.01 -3.36 -22.54
C TYR A 6 -3.81 -2.08 -22.41
N ALA A 7 -4.96 -1.96 -23.09
CA ALA A 7 -5.85 -0.81 -22.96
C ALA A 7 -6.32 -0.63 -21.51
N PHE A 8 -6.70 -1.73 -20.85
CA PHE A 8 -7.06 -1.72 -19.43
C PHE A 8 -5.88 -1.30 -18.54
N LEU A 9 -4.69 -1.87 -18.72
CA LEU A 9 -3.52 -1.54 -17.91
C LEU A 9 -3.06 -0.10 -18.09
N ILE A 10 -3.10 0.43 -19.33
CA ILE A 10 -2.77 1.84 -19.62
C ILE A 10 -3.80 2.76 -18.96
N SER A 11 -5.08 2.45 -19.09
CA SER A 11 -6.15 3.21 -18.44
C SER A 11 -5.99 3.22 -16.91
N LEU A 12 -5.71 2.05 -16.32
CA LEU A 12 -5.44 1.93 -14.89
C LEU A 12 -4.21 2.76 -14.48
N ALA A 13 -3.11 2.65 -15.22
CA ALA A 13 -1.89 3.42 -14.94
C ALA A 13 -2.15 4.93 -14.99
N LEU A 14 -2.91 5.41 -15.98
CA LEU A 14 -3.30 6.82 -16.08
C LEU A 14 -4.11 7.28 -14.87
N VAL A 15 -5.11 6.50 -14.45
CA VAL A 15 -5.91 6.81 -13.26
C VAL A 15 -5.02 6.90 -12.02
N LEU A 16 -4.11 5.94 -11.83
CA LEU A 16 -3.20 5.94 -10.68
C LEU A 16 -2.26 7.16 -10.69
N ILE A 17 -1.75 7.55 -11.85
CA ILE A 17 -0.92 8.77 -12.00
C ILE A 17 -1.73 10.02 -11.66
N ILE A 18 -2.96 10.13 -12.16
CA ILE A 18 -3.84 11.27 -11.86
C ILE A 18 -4.08 11.38 -10.35
N VAL A 19 -4.40 10.27 -9.69
CA VAL A 19 -4.60 10.23 -8.23
C VAL A 19 -3.33 10.66 -7.50
N ALA A 20 -2.16 10.17 -7.91
CA ALA A 20 -0.88 10.52 -7.31
C ALA A 20 -0.56 12.02 -7.45
N VAL A 21 -0.75 12.57 -8.65
CA VAL A 21 -0.51 14.00 -8.92
C VAL A 21 -1.50 14.88 -8.16
N ALA A 22 -2.78 14.49 -8.12
CA ALA A 22 -3.82 15.22 -7.40
C ALA A 22 -3.57 15.23 -5.87
N ASN A 23 -2.99 14.16 -5.33
CA ASN A 23 -2.71 14.02 -3.89
C ASN A 23 -1.21 14.12 -3.57
N LYS A 24 -0.43 14.83 -4.39
CA LYS A 24 1.03 14.97 -4.21
C LYS A 24 1.42 15.86 -3.04
N ALA A 25 0.47 16.60 -2.48
CA ALA A 25 0.72 17.48 -1.36
C ALA A 25 1.20 16.66 -0.14
N PRO A 26 2.27 17.10 0.55
CA PRO A 26 2.73 16.43 1.75
C PRO A 26 1.64 16.51 2.82
N ALA A 27 1.30 15.37 3.41
CA ALA A 27 0.41 15.28 4.55
C ALA A 27 1.20 14.77 5.75
N GLU A 28 0.97 15.37 6.91
CA GLU A 28 1.51 14.85 8.16
C GLU A 28 0.63 13.70 8.65
N LEU A 29 1.26 12.54 8.85
CA LEU A 29 0.61 11.34 9.36
C LEU A 29 1.14 11.11 10.77
N ALA A 30 0.30 11.39 11.76
CA ALA A 30 0.58 11.08 13.16
C ALA A 30 0.20 9.63 13.45
N PHE A 31 1.07 8.90 14.16
CA PHE A 31 0.81 7.53 14.57
C PHE A 31 -0.29 7.45 15.64
N LEU A 32 -0.35 8.47 16.51
CA LEU A 32 -1.31 8.57 17.60
C LEU A 32 -2.14 9.85 17.46
N PRO A 33 -3.41 9.83 17.93
CA PRO A 33 -4.17 11.04 18.19
C PRO A 33 -3.42 11.97 19.16
N PRO A 34 -3.54 13.30 19.02
CA PRO A 34 -2.79 14.26 19.83
C PRO A 34 -2.94 14.05 21.35
N ASP A 35 -4.15 13.73 21.82
CA ASP A 35 -4.42 13.53 23.25
C ASP A 35 -3.67 12.33 23.82
N LEU A 36 -3.58 11.25 23.04
CA LEU A 36 -2.84 10.04 23.42
C LEU A 36 -1.33 10.23 23.29
N ALA A 37 -0.89 10.94 22.26
CA ALA A 37 0.52 11.26 22.03
C ALA A 37 1.10 12.06 23.21
N ASN A 38 0.33 13.03 23.72
CA ASN A 38 0.69 13.82 24.90
C ASN A 38 0.67 13.00 26.19
N LEU A 39 -0.28 12.08 26.34
CA LEU A 39 -0.38 11.22 27.54
C LEU A 39 0.80 10.25 27.66
N ILE A 40 1.22 9.65 26.55
CA ILE A 40 2.28 8.63 26.50
C ILE A 40 3.67 9.29 26.28
N GLY A 41 3.70 10.58 25.94
CA GLY A 41 4.93 11.32 25.62
C GLY A 41 5.56 10.89 24.28
N MET A 42 4.79 10.27 23.39
CA MET A 42 5.26 9.74 22.12
C MET A 42 4.60 10.48 20.96
N ASN A 43 5.37 11.35 20.29
CA ASN A 43 4.91 12.17 19.17
C ASN A 43 5.57 11.73 17.87
N TRP A 44 5.23 10.53 17.40
CA TRP A 44 5.77 10.00 16.14
C TRP A 44 4.87 10.43 14.99
N SER A 45 5.40 11.27 14.10
CA SER A 45 4.75 11.64 12.86
C SER A 45 5.72 11.49 11.69
N ILE A 46 5.15 11.29 10.51
CA ILE A 46 5.89 11.25 9.25
C ILE A 46 5.16 12.11 8.22
N THR A 47 5.90 12.89 7.45
CA THR A 47 5.33 13.75 6.41
C THR A 47 5.58 13.13 5.05
N LEU A 48 4.51 12.70 4.38
CA LEU A 48 4.58 12.22 3.00
C LEU A 48 3.23 12.40 2.29
N PRO A 49 3.23 12.43 0.94
CA PRO A 49 1.99 12.40 0.18
C PRO A 49 1.15 11.17 0.46
N VAL A 50 -0.16 11.34 0.63
CA VAL A 50 -1.06 10.24 1.06
C VAL A 50 -1.12 9.09 0.03
N PHE A 51 -0.96 9.38 -1.26
CA PHE A 51 -0.99 8.33 -2.29
C PHE A 51 0.13 7.27 -2.08
N LEU A 52 1.28 7.67 -1.53
CA LEU A 52 2.38 6.75 -1.23
C LEU A 52 1.97 5.74 -0.15
N VAL A 53 1.24 6.20 0.88
CA VAL A 53 0.72 5.33 1.95
C VAL A 53 -0.19 4.24 1.35
N PHE A 54 -1.14 4.63 0.50
CA PHE A 54 -2.06 3.67 -0.12
C PHE A 54 -1.33 2.69 -1.02
N PHE A 55 -0.40 3.16 -1.87
CA PHE A 55 0.32 2.28 -2.78
C PHE A 55 1.23 1.29 -2.04
N LEU A 56 1.95 1.77 -1.02
CA LEU A 56 2.76 0.90 -0.16
C LEU A 56 1.89 -0.10 0.61
N GLY A 57 0.72 0.32 1.10
CA GLY A 57 -0.24 -0.56 1.75
C GLY A 57 -0.75 -1.67 0.82
N ILE A 58 -1.04 -1.35 -0.44
CA ILE A 58 -1.44 -2.35 -1.45
C ILE A 58 -0.30 -3.34 -1.70
N ILE A 59 0.92 -2.84 -1.96
CA ILE A 59 2.10 -3.68 -2.19
C ILE A 59 2.33 -4.60 -0.99
N PHE A 60 2.31 -4.03 0.22
CA PHE A 60 2.47 -4.78 1.46
C PHE A 60 1.39 -5.85 1.63
N GLY A 61 0.12 -5.52 1.40
CA GLY A 61 -0.98 -6.47 1.48
C GLY A 61 -0.83 -7.62 0.49
N VAL A 62 -0.41 -7.33 -0.75
CA VAL A 62 -0.11 -8.36 -1.76
C VAL A 62 1.04 -9.26 -1.29
N LEU A 63 2.14 -8.69 -0.80
CA LEU A 63 3.28 -9.45 -0.29
C LEU A 63 2.88 -10.36 0.88
N VAL A 64 2.12 -9.85 1.84
CA VAL A 64 1.59 -10.63 2.96
C VAL A 64 0.70 -11.76 2.45
N GLY A 65 -0.18 -11.50 1.49
CA GLY A 65 -1.01 -12.52 0.86
C GLY A 65 -0.19 -13.62 0.18
N PHE A 66 0.87 -13.26 -0.55
CA PHE A 66 1.81 -14.22 -1.15
C PHE A 66 2.55 -15.06 -0.10
N ILE A 67 3.05 -14.44 0.97
CA ILE A 67 3.72 -15.16 2.06
C ILE A 67 2.76 -16.14 2.73
N TRP A 68 1.52 -15.70 2.97
CA TRP A 68 0.48 -16.55 3.55
C TRP A 68 0.15 -17.75 2.66
N GLU A 69 -0.04 -17.52 1.36
CA GLU A 69 -0.28 -18.57 0.38
C GLU A 69 0.89 -19.56 0.33
N TRP A 70 2.12 -19.05 0.35
CA TRP A 70 3.33 -19.86 0.36
C TRP A 70 3.40 -20.78 1.59
N LEU A 71 3.11 -20.26 2.78
CA LEU A 71 3.08 -21.04 4.02
C LEU A 71 1.97 -22.08 4.00
N ARG A 72 0.80 -21.74 3.43
CA ARG A 72 -0.32 -22.66 3.27
C ARG A 72 0.03 -23.83 2.36
N GLU A 73 0.68 -23.55 1.23
CA GLU A 73 1.10 -24.56 0.26
C GLU A 73 2.35 -25.34 0.67
N TYR A 74 3.04 -24.96 1.75
CA TYR A 74 4.28 -25.62 2.20
C TYR A 74 4.13 -27.14 2.38
N LYS A 75 2.96 -27.61 2.86
CA LYS A 75 2.68 -29.05 3.06
C LYS A 75 2.54 -29.84 1.77
N LEU A 76 2.08 -29.22 0.68
CA LEU A 76 1.96 -29.87 -0.64
C LEU A 76 3.30 -29.87 -1.38
N ARG A 77 4.20 -28.94 -1.04
CA ARG A 77 5.54 -28.82 -1.63
C ARG A 77 6.56 -29.76 -0.99
N SER A 78 6.28 -30.30 0.20
CA SER A 78 7.15 -31.28 0.87
C SER A 78 6.97 -32.72 0.38
N GLU A 79 5.94 -33.00 -0.41
CA GLU A 79 5.63 -34.34 -0.94
C GLU A 79 6.00 -34.52 -2.43
N ALA A 80 6.51 -33.47 -3.09
CA ALA A 80 7.02 -33.50 -4.46
C ALA A 80 8.56 -33.48 -4.49
#